data_AF-A0A7F8Q2H7-F1
#
_entry.id   AF-A0A7F8Q2H7-F1
#
_cell.length_a   1.000
_cell.length_b   1.000
_cell.length_c   1.000
_cell.angle_alpha   90.00
_cell.angle_beta   90.00
_cell.angle_gamma   90.00
#
_symmetry.space_group_name_H-M   'P 1'
#
loop_
_entity.id
_entity.type
_entity.pdbx_description
1 polymer ?
#
loop_
_entity_poly.entity_id
_entity_poly.type
_entity_poly.pdbx_seq_one_letter_code
_entity_poly.pdbx_strand_id
1 'polypeptide(L)'
;MIRTEITGAEIAEEMEKERRLFQLQMCEYLIKVNEIKTKKGVDLLQNLIKYYHAQCNFFQDGLKTADKLKQYIEKLAADLYNIKQTQDEEKKQLTALRDLIKSSLQLDQKESRRDSQSRQGGYSMHQLQGNKEYGSEKKGYLLKKSDGLRKVWQRRKCAVKNGILTISHATNPIIPLDQMLSRGIYQILFVFLSLCPTPRHRP
;
A
#
# COMPACT_ATOMS: atom_id res chain seq x y z
N MET A 1 -6.61 -90.30 -63.90
CA MET A 1 -6.69 -89.95 -62.46
C MET A 1 -5.72 -90.87 -61.73
N ILE A 2 -4.48 -90.43 -61.52
CA ILE A 2 -3.47 -91.23 -60.80
C ILE A 2 -3.87 -91.16 -59.33
N ARG A 3 -4.30 -92.29 -58.76
CA ARG A 3 -4.51 -92.42 -57.31
C ARG A 3 -3.13 -92.43 -56.67
N THR A 4 -2.69 -91.28 -56.19
CA THR A 4 -1.56 -91.19 -55.26
C THR A 4 -2.05 -91.81 -53.95
N GLU A 5 -1.67 -93.06 -53.72
CA GLU A 5 -1.86 -93.71 -52.43
C GLU A 5 -0.86 -93.08 -51.46
N ILE A 6 -1.37 -92.22 -50.58
CA ILE A 6 -0.58 -91.63 -49.50
C ILE A 6 -0.20 -92.77 -48.56
N THR A 7 1.10 -93.00 -48.39
CA THR A 7 1.58 -94.06 -47.50
C THR A 7 1.41 -93.65 -46.04
N GLY A 8 1.11 -94.60 -45.15
CA GLY A 8 0.96 -94.31 -43.72
C GLY A 8 2.20 -93.66 -43.08
N ALA A 9 3.38 -93.83 -43.68
CA ALA A 9 4.63 -93.17 -43.29
C ALA A 9 4.63 -91.66 -43.60
N GLU A 10 4.12 -91.25 -44.76
CA GLU A 10 3.99 -89.83 -45.14
C GLU A 10 3.00 -89.12 -44.22
N ILE A 11 1.87 -89.77 -43.88
CA ILE A 11 0.88 -89.23 -42.92
C ILE A 11 1.49 -89.07 -41.54
N ALA A 12 2.25 -90.06 -41.06
CA ALA A 12 2.91 -89.98 -39.75
C ALA A 12 3.97 -88.86 -39.68
N GLU A 13 4.72 -88.65 -40.77
CA GLU A 13 5.70 -87.57 -40.86
C GLU A 13 5.03 -86.18 -40.94
N GLU A 14 3.93 -86.05 -41.67
CA GLU A 14 3.16 -84.81 -41.78
C GLU A 14 2.52 -84.42 -40.44
N MET A 15 1.93 -85.37 -39.71
CA MET A 15 1.41 -85.13 -38.36
C MET A 15 2.50 -84.71 -37.35
N GLU A 16 3.73 -85.21 -37.49
CA GLU A 16 4.86 -84.80 -36.65
C GLU A 16 5.34 -83.38 -37.00
N LYS A 17 5.36 -83.03 -38.29
CA LYS A 17 5.64 -81.66 -38.75
C LYS A 17 4.61 -80.66 -38.23
N GLU A 18 3.32 -80.99 -38.30
CA GLU A 18 2.24 -80.15 -37.76
C GLU A 18 2.39 -79.96 -36.24
N ARG A 19 2.75 -81.03 -35.51
CA ARG A 19 3.00 -80.94 -34.06
C ARG A 19 4.15 -79.99 -33.74
N ARG A 20 5.26 -80.06 -34.48
CA ARG A 20 6.41 -79.15 -34.31
C ARG A 20 6.07 -77.71 -34.67
N LEU A 21 5.28 -77.51 -35.73
CA LEU A 21 4.80 -76.19 -36.12
C LEU A 21 3.91 -75.57 -35.02
N PHE A 22 3.01 -76.36 -34.44
CA PHE A 22 2.17 -75.90 -33.32
C PHE A 22 3.02 -75.51 -32.10
N GLN A 23 4.03 -76.32 -31.75
CA GLN A 23 4.96 -76.00 -30.66
C GLN A 23 5.73 -74.70 -30.93
N LEU A 24 6.22 -74.51 -32.16
CA LEU A 24 6.90 -73.28 -32.56
C LEU A 24 5.98 -72.05 -32.42
N GLN A 25 4.76 -72.12 -32.96
CA GLN A 25 3.79 -71.03 -32.86
C GLN A 25 3.43 -70.71 -31.40
N MET A 26 3.33 -71.72 -30.54
CA MET A 26 3.10 -71.52 -29.10
C MET A 26 4.27 -70.78 -28.44
N CYS A 27 5.51 -71.15 -28.77
CA CYS A 27 6.71 -70.47 -28.27
C CYS A 27 6.75 -69.00 -28.74
N GLU A 28 6.50 -68.73 -30.02
CA GLU A 28 6.45 -67.36 -30.56
C GLU A 28 5.38 -66.51 -29.89
N TYR A 29 4.20 -67.09 -29.64
CA TYR A 29 3.13 -66.41 -28.91
C TYR A 29 3.55 -66.03 -27.48
N LEU A 30 4.13 -66.98 -26.72
CA LEU A 30 4.57 -66.74 -25.35
C LEU A 30 5.68 -65.68 -25.29
N ILE A 31 6.61 -65.68 -26.25
CA ILE A 31 7.64 -64.64 -26.38
C ILE A 31 6.99 -63.27 -26.59
N LYS A 32 6.03 -63.18 -27.52
CA LYS A 32 5.34 -61.91 -27.84
C LYS A 32 4.52 -61.39 -26.66
N VAL A 33 3.86 -62.27 -25.91
CA VAL A 33 3.14 -61.90 -24.68
C VAL A 33 4.11 -61.32 -23.65
N ASN A 34 5.28 -61.93 -23.46
CA ASN A 34 6.29 -61.43 -22.53
C ASN A 34 6.87 -60.09 -22.99
N GLU A 35 7.12 -59.92 -24.29
CA GLU A 35 7.59 -58.64 -24.84
C GLU A 35 6.59 -57.51 -24.60
N ILE A 36 5.29 -57.75 -24.82
CA ILE A 36 4.23 -56.78 -24.57
C ILE A 36 4.15 -56.42 -23.08
N LYS A 37 4.21 -57.42 -22.19
CA LYS A 37 4.18 -57.20 -20.73
C LYS A 37 5.36 -56.34 -20.28
N THR A 38 6.56 -56.65 -20.75
CA THR A 38 7.78 -55.89 -20.42
C THR A 38 7.71 -54.47 -20.93
N LYS A 39 7.32 -54.26 -22.21
CA LYS A 39 7.19 -52.91 -22.80
C LYS A 39 6.22 -52.03 -22.01
N LYS A 40 5.03 -52.54 -21.67
CA LYS A 40 4.04 -51.80 -20.87
C LYS A 40 4.57 -51.42 -19.48
N GLY A 41 5.31 -52.31 -18.84
CA GLY A 41 5.95 -52.04 -17.54
C GLY A 41 6.99 -50.92 -17.64
N VAL A 42 7.84 -50.97 -18.66
CA VAL A 42 8.86 -49.95 -18.91
C VAL A 42 8.24 -48.59 -19.22
N ASP A 43 7.20 -48.55 -20.08
CA ASP A 43 6.51 -47.30 -20.44
C ASP A 43 5.85 -46.64 -19.21
N LEU A 44 5.23 -47.44 -18.34
CA LEU A 44 4.64 -46.93 -17.10
C LEU A 44 5.70 -46.31 -16.18
N LEU A 45 6.82 -47.02 -15.98
CA LEU A 45 7.92 -46.53 -15.15
C LEU A 45 8.53 -45.24 -15.73
N GLN A 46 8.71 -45.18 -17.05
CA GLN A 46 9.23 -43.99 -17.71
C GLN A 46 8.30 -42.78 -17.53
N ASN A 47 6.98 -42.99 -17.60
CA ASN A 47 5.99 -41.94 -17.35
C ASN A 47 5.99 -41.48 -15.89
N LEU A 48 6.13 -42.40 -14.93
CA LEU A 48 6.27 -42.07 -13.51
C LEU A 48 7.53 -41.24 -13.24
N ILE A 49 8.67 -41.60 -13.83
CA ILE A 49 9.93 -40.84 -13.73
C ILE A 49 9.73 -39.41 -14.24
N LYS A 50 9.11 -39.24 -15.43
CA LYS A 50 8.81 -37.92 -15.99
C LYS A 50 7.90 -37.10 -15.07
N TYR A 51 6.87 -37.73 -14.50
CA TYR A 51 5.96 -37.09 -13.56
C TYR A 51 6.70 -36.58 -12.32
N TYR A 52 7.52 -37.41 -11.68
CA TYR A 52 8.28 -36.99 -10.50
C TYR A 52 9.31 -35.92 -10.83
N HIS A 53 9.98 -35.97 -11.98
CA HIS A 53 10.86 -34.88 -12.42
C HIS A 53 10.11 -33.55 -12.59
N ALA A 54 8.96 -33.57 -13.25
CA ALA A 54 8.13 -32.37 -13.40
C ALA A 54 7.66 -31.83 -12.04
N GLN A 55 7.29 -32.72 -11.12
CA GLN A 55 6.88 -32.37 -9.76
C GLN A 55 8.04 -31.76 -8.95
N CYS A 56 9.24 -32.35 -9.01
CA CYS A 56 10.44 -31.79 -8.38
C CYS A 56 10.78 -30.39 -8.92
N ASN A 57 10.71 -30.20 -10.24
CA ASN A 57 10.96 -28.90 -10.86
C ASN A 57 9.94 -27.85 -10.40
N PHE A 58 8.65 -28.22 -10.39
CA PHE A 58 7.59 -27.35 -9.89
C PHE A 58 7.83 -26.90 -8.44
N PHE A 59 8.18 -27.82 -7.55
CA PHE A 59 8.46 -27.48 -6.16
C PHE A 59 9.75 -26.66 -5.99
N GLN A 60 10.79 -26.91 -6.78
CA GLN A 60 12.00 -26.10 -6.75
C GLN A 60 11.73 -24.65 -7.17
N ASP A 61 10.96 -24.43 -8.24
CA ASP A 61 10.61 -23.08 -8.68
C ASP A 61 9.62 -22.40 -7.73
N GLY A 62 8.72 -23.17 -7.13
CA GLY A 62 7.88 -22.72 -6.03
C GLY A 62 8.70 -22.26 -4.82
N LEU A 63 9.72 -23.02 -4.42
CA LEU A 63 10.62 -22.66 -3.31
C LEU A 63 11.40 -21.37 -3.61
N LYS A 64 12.00 -21.26 -4.81
CA LYS A 64 12.70 -20.03 -5.23
C LYS A 64 11.78 -18.80 -5.19
N THR A 65 10.52 -18.98 -5.52
CA THR A 65 9.51 -17.90 -5.48
C THR A 65 9.15 -17.52 -4.05
N ALA A 66 8.96 -18.52 -3.18
CA ALA A 66 8.74 -18.31 -1.75
C ALA A 66 9.91 -17.58 -1.08
N ASP A 67 11.16 -17.90 -1.43
CA ASP A 67 12.34 -17.22 -0.90
C ASP A 67 12.37 -15.73 -1.29
N LYS A 68 12.01 -15.40 -2.53
CA LYS A 68 11.87 -13.99 -2.97
C LYS A 68 10.79 -13.26 -2.17
N LEU A 69 9.65 -13.91 -1.93
CA LEU A 69 8.58 -13.33 -1.13
C LEU A 69 9.03 -13.10 0.32
N LYS A 70 9.78 -14.05 0.90
CA LYS A 70 10.35 -13.91 2.24
C LYS A 70 11.25 -12.68 2.35
N GLN A 71 12.17 -12.50 1.39
CA GLN A 71 13.03 -11.31 1.34
C GLN A 71 12.22 -10.02 1.22
N TYR A 72 11.14 -10.03 0.43
CA TYR A 72 10.26 -8.88 0.30
C TYR A 72 9.51 -8.55 1.61
N ILE A 73 9.04 -9.56 2.33
CA ILE A 73 8.42 -9.40 3.65
C ILE A 73 9.41 -8.80 4.65
N GLU A 74 10.65 -9.28 4.68
CA GLU A 74 11.70 -8.76 5.55
C GLU A 74 11.99 -7.27 5.25
N LYS A 75 12.06 -6.92 3.96
CA LYS A 75 12.22 -5.52 3.53
C LYS A 75 11.04 -4.64 3.97
N LEU A 76 9.80 -5.11 3.75
CA LEU A 76 8.60 -4.39 4.19
C LEU A 76 8.56 -4.19 5.71
N ALA A 77 8.98 -5.19 6.48
CA ALA A 77 9.07 -5.08 7.93
C ALA A 77 10.08 -4.01 8.37
N ALA A 78 11.24 -3.95 7.70
CA ALA A 78 12.24 -2.90 7.94
C ALA A 78 11.72 -1.50 7.56
N ASP A 79 11.06 -1.37 6.42
CA ASP A 79 10.47 -0.09 5.98
C ASP A 79 9.39 0.39 6.97
N LEU A 80 8.52 -0.51 7.45
CA LEU A 80 7.52 -0.21 8.47
C LEU A 80 8.17 0.27 9.78
N TYR A 81 9.24 -0.38 10.22
CA TYR A 81 9.99 0.04 11.40
C TYR A 81 10.56 1.46 11.23
N ASN A 82 11.17 1.76 10.08
CA ASN A 82 11.72 3.08 9.78
C ASN A 82 10.65 4.17 9.75
N ILE A 83 9.48 3.89 9.15
CA ILE A 83 8.35 4.83 9.14
C ILE A 83 7.89 5.12 10.57
N LYS A 84 7.70 4.08 11.39
CA LYS A 84 7.28 4.23 12.79
C LYS A 84 8.28 5.07 13.59
N GLN A 85 9.58 4.78 13.43
CA GLN A 85 10.64 5.54 14.10
C GLN A 85 10.62 7.02 13.70
N THR A 86 10.46 7.31 12.41
CA THR A 86 10.38 8.68 11.89
C THR A 86 9.17 9.42 12.48
N GLN A 87 8.00 8.78 12.49
CA GLN A 87 6.79 9.35 13.08
C GLN A 87 6.92 9.63 14.59
N ASP A 88 7.55 8.72 15.33
CA ASP A 88 7.79 8.90 16.77
C ASP A 88 8.71 10.09 17.05
N GLU A 89 9.75 10.28 16.22
CA GLU A 89 10.67 11.42 16.34
C GLU A 89 9.99 12.75 15.95
N GLU A 90 9.22 12.79 14.85
CA GLU A 90 8.42 13.96 14.47
C GLU A 90 7.43 14.34 15.58
N LYS A 91 6.74 13.36 16.17
CA LYS A 91 5.83 13.56 17.29
C LYS A 91 6.55 14.13 18.51
N LYS A 92 7.76 13.66 18.80
CA LYS A 92 8.59 14.16 19.90
C LYS A 92 9.00 15.62 19.66
N GLN A 93 9.42 15.97 18.44
CA GLN A 93 9.76 17.34 18.06
C GLN A 93 8.55 18.29 18.16
N LEU A 94 7.38 17.88 17.66
CA LEU A 94 6.14 18.66 17.76
C LEU A 94 5.68 18.82 19.22
N THR A 95 5.83 17.78 20.04
CA THR A 95 5.55 17.82 21.47
C THR A 95 6.46 18.84 22.17
N ALA A 96 7.77 18.79 21.92
CA ALA A 96 8.73 19.74 22.49
C ALA A 96 8.43 21.19 22.06
N LEU A 97 8.13 21.42 20.77
CA LEU A 97 7.79 22.75 20.26
C LEU A 97 6.49 23.29 20.88
N ARG A 98 5.46 22.45 20.98
CA ARG A 98 4.20 22.81 21.65
C ARG A 98 4.46 23.25 23.09
N ASP A 99 5.26 22.50 23.83
CA ASP A 99 5.51 22.77 25.24
C ASP A 99 6.34 24.05 25.42
N LEU A 100 7.29 24.32 24.52
CA LEU A 100 8.04 25.58 24.45
C LEU A 100 7.12 26.79 24.21
N ILE A 101 6.24 26.72 23.21
CA ILE A 101 5.26 27.81 22.92
C ILE A 101 4.30 28.00 24.10
N LYS A 102 3.84 26.92 24.73
CA LYS A 102 2.96 27.00 25.89
C LYS A 102 3.65 27.71 27.07
N SER A 103 4.94 27.44 27.28
CA SER A 103 5.74 28.11 28.32
C SER A 103 5.96 29.59 28.03
N SER A 104 6.24 29.98 26.79
CA SER A 104 6.45 31.39 26.42
C SER A 104 5.17 32.22 26.59
N LEU A 105 4.01 31.69 26.21
CA LEU A 105 2.72 32.37 26.36
C LEU A 105 2.32 32.58 27.84
N GLN A 106 2.76 31.72 28.76
CA GLN A 106 2.52 31.92 30.20
C GLN A 106 3.33 33.08 30.79
N LEU A 107 4.50 33.40 30.20
CA LEU A 107 5.32 34.54 30.62
C LEU A 107 4.68 35.87 30.19
N ASP A 108 4.21 35.98 28.94
CA ASP A 108 3.53 37.17 28.42
C ASP A 108 2.25 37.53 29.19
N GLN A 109 1.48 36.52 29.63
CA GLN A 109 0.23 36.75 30.37
C GLN A 109 0.49 37.31 31.78
N LYS A 110 1.68 37.07 32.35
CA LYS A 110 2.10 37.60 33.66
C LYS A 110 2.65 39.03 33.57
N GLU A 111 3.26 39.40 32.44
CA GLU A 111 3.67 40.77 32.14
C GLU A 111 2.50 41.67 31.75
N SER A 112 1.59 41.19 30.89
CA SER A 112 0.44 41.98 30.43
C SER A 112 -0.54 42.37 31.54
N ARG A 113 -0.59 41.61 32.66
CA ARG A 113 -1.39 41.98 33.85
C ARG A 113 -0.78 43.13 34.65
N ARG A 114 0.53 43.39 34.54
CA ARG A 114 1.18 44.51 35.24
C ARG A 114 1.11 45.84 34.47
N ASP A 115 0.98 45.79 33.14
CA ASP A 115 0.90 47.00 32.30
C ASP A 115 -0.51 47.53 32.04
N SER A 116 -1.56 46.85 32.51
CA SER A 116 -2.95 47.22 32.23
C SER A 116 -3.48 48.41 33.05
N GLN A 117 -2.65 49.11 33.84
CA GLN A 117 -3.07 50.27 34.64
C GLN A 117 -2.73 51.65 34.06
N SER A 118 -2.12 51.80 32.87
CA SER A 118 -1.55 53.11 32.47
C SER A 118 -1.96 53.73 31.13
N ARG A 119 -2.95 53.24 30.37
CA ARG A 119 -3.33 53.88 29.09
C ARG A 119 -4.76 54.36 29.02
N GLN A 120 -4.99 55.54 29.62
CA GLN A 120 -6.05 56.45 29.21
C GLN A 120 -5.86 56.82 27.72
N GLY A 121 -6.91 56.59 26.92
CA GLY A 121 -6.95 56.88 25.49
C GLY A 121 -7.05 58.38 25.23
N GLY A 122 -5.90 59.01 25.00
CA GLY A 122 -5.80 60.30 24.31
C GLY A 122 -5.42 60.07 22.86
N TYR A 123 -6.18 60.62 21.92
CA TYR A 123 -5.77 60.78 20.52
C TYR A 123 -4.55 61.73 20.51
N SER A 124 -3.35 61.18 20.64
CA SER A 124 -2.12 61.97 20.59
C SER A 124 -1.81 62.28 19.12
N MET A 125 -2.04 63.54 18.74
CA MET A 125 -1.72 64.13 17.42
C MET A 125 -0.22 64.45 17.32
N HIS A 126 0.64 63.75 18.06
CA HIS A 126 2.09 63.80 17.93
C HIS A 126 2.49 62.53 17.20
N GLN A 127 3.30 62.68 16.15
CA GLN A 127 3.85 61.58 15.40
C GLN A 127 4.54 60.61 16.37
N LEU A 128 3.86 59.53 16.74
CA LEU A 128 4.45 58.44 17.49
C LEU A 128 5.66 58.02 16.67
N GLN A 129 6.86 58.34 17.15
CA GLN A 129 8.11 57.92 16.54
C GLN A 129 7.96 56.43 16.29
N GLY A 130 7.89 56.08 15.00
CA GLY A 130 7.74 54.70 14.58
C GLY A 130 8.84 53.90 15.27
N ASN A 131 8.46 52.83 15.96
CA ASN A 131 9.42 52.00 16.65
C ASN A 131 10.36 51.38 15.59
N LYS A 132 11.64 51.80 15.58
CA LYS A 132 12.65 51.45 14.56
C LYS A 132 12.82 49.94 14.38
N GLU A 133 12.46 49.17 15.40
CA GLU A 133 12.49 47.71 15.44
C GLU A 133 11.51 47.04 14.46
N TYR A 134 10.40 47.70 14.10
CA TYR A 134 9.36 47.10 13.26
C TYR A 134 9.60 47.24 11.75
N GLY A 135 10.70 47.89 11.35
CA GLY A 135 11.06 48.07 9.95
C GLY A 135 10.03 48.86 9.12
N SER A 136 10.22 48.88 7.81
CA SER A 136 9.31 49.50 6.84
C SER A 136 8.21 48.55 6.33
N GLU A 137 8.13 47.35 6.89
CA GLU A 137 7.21 46.30 6.45
C GLU A 137 6.26 45.90 7.58
N LYS A 138 4.97 45.75 7.27
CA LYS A 138 3.98 45.30 8.27
C LYS A 138 2.91 44.46 7.60
N LYS A 139 2.56 43.34 8.23
CA LYS A 139 1.47 42.45 7.79
C LYS A 139 0.45 42.32 8.91
N GLY A 140 -0.82 42.37 8.57
CA GLY A 140 -1.89 42.26 9.55
C GLY A 140 -3.27 42.28 8.93
N TYR A 141 -4.28 42.43 9.78
CA TYR A 141 -5.67 42.58 9.34
C TYR A 141 -6.14 44.01 9.59
N LEU A 142 -6.71 44.62 8.55
CA LEU A 142 -7.36 45.93 8.66
C LEU A 142 -8.83 45.80 8.25
N LEU A 143 -9.69 46.66 8.82
CA LEU A 143 -11.07 46.78 8.39
C LEU A 143 -11.13 47.80 7.24
N LYS A 144 -11.42 47.33 6.03
CA LYS A 144 -11.64 48.18 4.85
C LYS A 144 -13.14 48.47 4.71
N LYS A 145 -13.51 49.74 4.59
CA LYS A 145 -14.88 50.17 4.29
C LYS A 145 -15.21 49.91 2.81
N SER A 146 -16.39 49.38 2.53
CA SER A 146 -16.92 49.27 1.15
C SER A 146 -17.42 50.61 0.64
N ASP A 147 -17.37 50.76 -0.69
CA ASP A 147 -17.77 51.99 -1.40
C ASP A 147 -19.14 51.87 -2.10
N GLY A 148 -19.84 50.75 -1.88
CA GLY A 148 -21.16 50.51 -2.48
C GLY A 148 -22.30 51.21 -1.73
N LEU A 149 -23.52 51.08 -2.26
CA LEU A 149 -24.76 51.63 -1.68
C LEU A 149 -24.93 51.29 -0.18
N ARG A 150 -24.43 50.13 0.24
CA ARG A 150 -24.30 49.74 1.65
C ARG A 150 -22.84 49.81 2.10
N LYS A 151 -22.58 50.67 3.09
CA LYS A 151 -21.26 50.82 3.74
C LYS A 151 -21.07 49.71 4.78
N VAL A 152 -20.22 48.75 4.47
CA VAL A 152 -19.85 47.63 5.36
C VAL A 152 -18.34 47.66 5.61
N TRP A 153 -17.94 47.31 6.83
CA TRP A 153 -16.54 47.11 7.19
C TRP A 153 -16.16 45.65 6.96
N GLN A 154 -15.14 45.40 6.14
CA GLN A 154 -14.67 44.06 5.83
C GLN A 154 -13.25 43.89 6.33
N ARG A 155 -13.02 42.86 7.15
CA ARG A 155 -11.67 42.50 7.60
C ARG A 155 -10.88 41.93 6.43
N ARG A 156 -9.79 42.59 6.03
CA ARG A 156 -8.92 42.20 4.92
C ARG A 156 -7.49 42.02 5.42
N LYS A 157 -6.77 41.05 4.86
CA LYS A 157 -5.33 40.91 5.09
C LYS A 157 -4.63 42.00 4.29
N CYS A 158 -3.79 42.77 4.97
CA CYS A 158 -3.04 43.87 4.40
C CYS A 158 -1.55 43.67 4.67
N ALA A 159 -0.73 44.00 3.69
CA ALA A 159 0.72 43.95 3.81
C ALA A 159 1.34 45.21 3.18
N VAL A 160 2.13 45.93 3.96
CA VAL A 160 3.00 47.01 3.48
C VAL A 160 4.38 46.38 3.24
N LYS A 161 4.85 46.45 2.00
CA LYS A 161 6.19 45.99 1.59
C LYS A 161 6.75 46.95 0.54
N ASN A 162 8.03 47.34 0.67
CA ASN A 162 8.69 48.26 -0.27
C ASN A 162 7.89 49.54 -0.55
N GLY A 163 7.24 50.12 0.47
CA GLY A 163 6.40 51.31 0.31
C GLY A 163 5.03 51.08 -0.36
N ILE A 164 4.71 49.84 -0.74
CA ILE A 164 3.43 49.49 -1.39
C ILE A 164 2.51 48.79 -0.40
N LEU A 165 1.29 49.31 -0.25
CA LEU A 165 0.21 48.66 0.48
C LEU A 165 -0.53 47.68 -0.44
N THR A 166 -0.46 46.40 -0.13
CA THR A 166 -1.23 45.34 -0.78
C THR A 166 -2.39 44.93 0.10
N ILE A 167 -3.60 44.89 -0.47
CA ILE A 167 -4.83 44.48 0.21
C ILE A 167 -5.34 43.22 -0.48
N SER A 168 -5.42 42.12 0.26
CA SER A 168 -5.93 40.87 -0.29
C SER A 168 -7.44 40.98 -0.51
N HIS A 169 -7.85 40.98 -1.78
CA HIS A 169 -9.23 40.71 -2.14
C HIS A 169 -9.42 39.19 -2.08
N ALA A 170 -10.49 38.76 -1.41
CA ALA A 170 -10.91 37.38 -1.50
C ALA A 170 -11.40 37.17 -2.93
N THR A 171 -10.49 36.79 -3.83
CA THR A 171 -10.87 35.93 -4.94
C THR A 171 -11.43 34.68 -4.27
N ASN A 172 -12.69 34.34 -4.56
CA ASN A 172 -13.17 32.98 -4.29
C ASN A 172 -12.10 32.06 -4.86
N PRO A 173 -11.32 31.33 -4.04
CA PRO A 173 -10.46 30.35 -4.63
C PRO A 173 -11.43 29.29 -5.17
N ILE A 174 -11.38 29.04 -6.48
CA ILE A 174 -11.64 27.70 -6.96
C ILE A 174 -10.69 26.84 -6.10
N ILE A 175 -11.27 26.14 -5.14
CA ILE A 175 -10.55 25.35 -4.16
C ILE A 175 -9.81 24.27 -4.96
N PRO A 176 -8.46 24.22 -4.93
CA PRO A 176 -7.75 23.07 -5.50
C PRO A 176 -8.18 21.83 -4.72
N LEU A 177 -8.53 20.74 -5.44
CA LEU A 177 -9.04 19.48 -4.86
C LEU A 177 -8.19 18.93 -3.70
N ASP A 178 -6.92 19.31 -3.63
CA ASP A 178 -5.98 18.89 -2.59
C ASP A 178 -6.37 19.36 -1.17
N GLN A 179 -7.06 20.49 -1.02
CA GLN A 179 -7.54 20.96 0.29
C GLN A 179 -8.86 20.33 0.76
N MET A 180 -9.58 19.60 -0.10
CA MET A 180 -10.79 18.88 0.33
C MET A 180 -10.49 17.59 1.08
N LEU A 181 -9.39 16.89 0.77
CA LEU A 181 -9.02 15.65 1.44
C LEU A 181 -8.62 15.85 2.90
N SER A 182 -7.91 16.95 3.20
CA SER A 182 -7.55 17.27 4.59
C SER A 182 -8.80 17.60 5.44
N ARG A 183 -9.79 18.31 4.89
CA ARG A 183 -11.05 18.62 5.61
C ARG A 183 -11.98 17.43 5.75
N GLY A 184 -11.97 16.48 4.80
CA GLY A 184 -12.78 15.26 4.87
C GLY A 184 -12.46 14.39 6.09
N ILE A 185 -11.18 14.29 6.47
CA ILE A 185 -10.74 13.51 7.63
C ILE A 185 -11.20 14.18 8.94
N TYR A 186 -11.12 15.51 9.04
CA TYR A 186 -11.62 16.23 10.22
C TYR A 186 -13.15 16.18 10.35
N GLN A 187 -13.89 16.17 9.23
CA GLN A 187 -15.35 16.07 9.26
C GLN A 187 -15.81 14.67 9.70
N ILE A 188 -15.13 13.60 9.26
CA ILE A 188 -15.40 12.21 9.69
C ILE A 188 -15.12 12.05 11.19
N LEU A 189 -14.04 12.65 11.70
CA LEU A 189 -13.72 12.60 13.13
C LEU A 189 -14.76 13.34 13.99
N PHE A 190 -15.31 14.45 13.49
CA PHE A 190 -16.32 15.24 14.20
C PHE A 190 -17.68 14.55 14.27
N VAL A 191 -18.05 13.80 13.22
CA VAL A 191 -19.27 12.97 13.20
C VAL A 191 -19.15 11.78 14.16
N PHE A 192 -17.98 11.13 14.23
CA PHE A 192 -17.75 10.04 15.19
C PHE A 192 -17.77 10.51 16.65
N LEU A 193 -17.21 11.68 16.95
CA LEU A 193 -17.24 12.27 18.29
C LEU A 193 -18.63 12.76 18.72
N SER A 194 -19.50 13.10 17.77
CA SER A 194 -20.89 13.53 18.05
C SER A 194 -21.89 12.38 18.21
N LEU A 195 -21.52 11.16 17.80
CA LEU A 195 -22.38 9.97 17.85
C LEU A 195 -22.07 9.01 19.03
N CYS A 196 -21.05 9.29 19.85
CA CYS A 196 -20.81 8.55 21.09
C CYS A 196 -21.60 9.19 22.25
N PRO A 197 -22.66 8.55 22.77
CA PRO A 197 -23.32 9.04 23.98
C PRO A 197 -22.45 8.71 25.20
N THR A 198 -21.95 9.73 25.88
CA THR A 198 -21.32 9.59 27.21
C THR A 198 -22.34 9.02 28.21
N PRO A 199 -21.97 8.04 29.05
CA PRO A 199 -22.87 7.47 30.05
C PRO A 199 -23.15 8.50 31.14
N ARG A 200 -24.43 8.84 31.34
CA ARG A 200 -24.87 9.66 32.48
C ARG A 200 -24.76 8.82 33.75
N HIS A 201 -23.76 9.11 34.57
CA HIS A 201 -23.83 8.85 36.00
C HIS A 201 -24.97 9.70 36.59
N ARG A 202 -25.91 9.06 37.27
CA ARG A 202 -26.80 9.72 38.24
C ARG A 202 -26.20 9.54 39.65
N PRO A 203 -26.43 10.50 40.56
CA PRO A 203 -25.88 10.49 41.92
C PRO A 203 -26.51 9.40 42.78
#